data_AF-A0A9P0J218-F1
#
_entry.id   AF-A0A9P0J218-F1
#
_cell.length_a   1.000
_cell.length_b   1.000
_cell.length_c   1.000
_cell.angle_alpha   90.00
_cell.angle_beta   90.00
_cell.angle_gamma   90.00
#
_symmetry.space_group_name_H-M   'P 1'
#
loop_
_entity.id
_entity.type
_entity.pdbx_description
1 polymer ?
#
loop_
_entity_poly.entity_id
_entity_poly.type
_entity_poly.pdbx_seq_one_letter_code
_entity_poly.pdbx_strand_id
1 'polypeptide(L)'
;MEIFYVGHRNPSNRALLISKKEWNRLGKILTKKIDDEESIEASKRLKEMRRETSKKMVDGWDNTELNKTKKLLEQKRKALSELEVKRQQRDEEMKREALDDRNRIIEKACKLKFEERDATKTFYRALLHSEVFKERAIQLKFNEAEREKRMQKNLETAQEQNEEAERYKKHRADEKQKDNELKRSKAEILLKELKERGDKRNEEQIASRESGKAELQKLAEEIEEARIKAAAEARVAKEKLQKDIADNRIMITRQNDIREMEEWEEDMVTTIMAETKKTLARARRLKEIELVEVKQLALEEMRMKSAAWPTKRNGWSESDVQDAIETQEKRYREGERKKRELANRKIKHVEIGKKLWEEEICRRREQSEQDLRSEMYRREREKRLLTEFVDLRRRMQFENAKQFREELDKQCDDKRITLMANRQADIDRHEAFERQWQREDEEFLKYAKNVIEKKKLVGNPVAPLLNTVKDYLEKNNLCVDKDNKISKKIAKGPIYTSRIIRHVE
;
A
#
# COMPACT_ATOMS: atom_id res chain seq x y z
N MET A 1 -8.72 140.15 11.88
CA MET A 1 -7.90 139.39 10.90
C MET A 1 -6.97 138.49 11.68
N GLU A 2 -6.86 137.20 11.37
CA GLU A 2 -5.82 136.35 11.94
C GLU A 2 -4.49 136.66 11.24
N ILE A 3 -3.54 137.22 11.98
CA ILE A 3 -2.22 137.61 11.46
C ILE A 3 -1.18 136.71 12.11
N PHE A 4 -0.59 135.81 11.32
CA PHE A 4 0.45 134.89 11.81
C PHE A 4 1.80 135.59 11.87
N TYR A 5 2.33 135.73 13.08
CA TYR A 5 3.64 136.32 13.32
C TYR A 5 4.74 135.26 13.24
N VAL A 6 5.77 135.51 12.43
CA VAL A 6 6.98 134.68 12.36
C VAL A 6 8.17 135.56 12.71
N GLY A 7 8.80 135.29 13.86
CA GLY A 7 9.95 136.07 14.33
C GLY A 7 10.74 135.35 15.41
N HIS A 8 12.03 135.16 15.15
CA HIS A 8 13.04 134.93 16.17
C HIS A 8 14.01 136.12 16.18
N ARG A 9 14.59 136.40 17.35
CA ARG A 9 15.30 137.66 17.63
C ARG A 9 16.56 137.81 16.77
N ASN A 10 16.50 138.68 15.77
CA ASN A 10 17.67 139.26 15.11
C ASN A 10 17.30 140.68 14.61
N PRO A 11 18.10 141.73 14.86
CA PRO A 11 17.64 143.13 14.78
C PRO A 11 17.52 143.71 13.36
N SER A 12 17.60 142.88 12.30
CA SER A 12 17.72 143.32 10.90
C SER A 12 16.59 142.86 9.97
N ASN A 13 15.67 141.98 10.40
CA ASN A 13 14.62 141.42 9.54
C ASN A 13 13.22 141.98 9.85
N ARG A 14 12.52 142.47 8.81
CA ARG A 14 11.08 142.80 8.85
C ARG A 14 10.25 141.57 8.50
N ALA A 15 9.21 141.26 9.28
CA ALA A 15 8.28 140.18 8.98
C ALA A 15 7.31 140.56 7.83
N LEU A 16 7.01 139.59 6.95
CA LEU A 16 6.00 139.69 5.91
C LEU A 16 4.73 138.92 6.32
N LEU A 17 3.56 139.44 5.94
CA LEU A 17 2.25 138.90 6.32
C LEU A 17 1.47 138.52 5.06
N ILE A 18 1.10 137.25 4.93
CA ILE A 18 0.46 136.65 3.74
C ILE A 18 -0.92 136.07 4.12
N SER A 19 -1.89 136.07 3.21
CA SER A 19 -3.24 135.57 3.51
C SER A 19 -3.37 134.04 3.43
N LYS A 20 -4.23 133.48 4.28
CA LYS A 20 -4.54 132.04 4.35
C LYS A 20 -5.09 131.47 3.03
N LYS A 21 -5.72 132.29 2.18
CA LYS A 21 -6.20 131.89 0.85
C LYS A 21 -5.04 131.67 -0.13
N GLU A 22 -4.04 132.55 -0.11
CA GLU A 22 -2.85 132.43 -0.94
C GLU A 22 -1.96 131.29 -0.48
N TRP A 23 -1.80 131.11 0.84
CA TRP A 23 -1.12 129.94 1.41
C TRP A 23 -1.71 128.61 0.91
N ASN A 24 -3.04 128.45 0.96
CA ASN A 24 -3.70 127.25 0.47
C ASN A 24 -3.60 127.08 -1.06
N ARG A 25 -3.52 128.17 -1.82
CA ARG A 25 -3.29 128.14 -3.29
C ARG A 25 -1.87 127.70 -3.61
N LEU A 26 -0.88 128.24 -2.91
CA LEU A 26 0.53 127.86 -3.03
C LEU A 26 0.74 126.40 -2.61
N GLY A 27 0.13 125.96 -1.52
CA GLY A 27 0.11 124.57 -1.09
C GLY A 27 -0.36 123.61 -2.18
N LYS A 28 -1.51 123.88 -2.81
CA LYS A 28 -2.02 123.07 -3.94
C LYS A 28 -1.16 123.13 -5.20
N ILE A 29 -0.37 124.18 -5.40
CA ILE A 29 0.59 124.25 -6.53
C ILE A 29 1.85 123.43 -6.21
N LEU A 30 2.27 123.39 -4.93
CA LEU A 30 3.39 122.58 -4.44
C LEU A 30 3.06 121.08 -4.42
N THR A 31 1.88 120.68 -3.92
CA THR A 31 1.50 119.25 -3.85
C THR A 31 1.16 118.65 -5.19
N LYS A 32 0.70 119.44 -6.18
CA LYS A 32 0.12 118.90 -7.43
C LYS A 32 0.97 117.81 -8.11
N LYS A 33 2.29 117.93 -8.13
CA LYS A 33 3.15 116.87 -8.73
C LYS A 33 3.07 115.54 -7.95
N ILE A 34 3.03 115.62 -6.64
CA ILE A 34 2.86 114.47 -5.73
C ILE A 34 1.45 113.90 -5.91
N ASP A 35 0.42 114.76 -5.94
CA ASP A 35 -0.98 114.37 -6.17
C ASP A 35 -1.14 113.65 -7.54
N ASP A 36 -0.50 114.18 -8.60
CA ASP A 36 -0.49 113.59 -9.95
C ASP A 36 0.29 112.25 -9.96
N GLU A 37 1.46 112.16 -9.30
CA GLU A 37 2.28 110.94 -9.19
C GLU A 37 1.58 109.82 -8.38
N GLU A 38 0.97 110.14 -7.24
CA GLU A 38 0.15 109.22 -6.45
C GLU A 38 -1.04 108.70 -7.25
N SER A 39 -1.68 109.55 -8.07
CA SER A 39 -2.77 109.11 -8.97
C SER A 39 -2.29 108.10 -10.02
N ILE A 40 -1.07 108.29 -10.55
CA ILE A 40 -0.45 107.39 -11.51
C ILE A 40 -0.10 106.06 -10.83
N GLU A 41 0.46 106.08 -9.62
CA GLU A 41 0.71 104.85 -8.84
C GLU A 41 -0.57 104.10 -8.47
N ALA A 42 -1.60 104.80 -7.99
CA ALA A 42 -2.91 104.21 -7.71
C ALA A 42 -3.48 103.55 -8.97
N SER A 43 -3.32 104.17 -10.15
CA SER A 43 -3.73 103.59 -11.43
C SER A 43 -2.94 102.33 -11.80
N LYS A 44 -1.62 102.28 -11.56
CA LYS A 44 -0.76 101.10 -11.79
C LYS A 44 -1.19 99.94 -10.88
N ARG A 45 -1.30 100.21 -9.57
CA ARG A 45 -1.73 99.23 -8.56
C ARG A 45 -3.13 98.68 -8.89
N LEU A 46 -4.08 99.52 -9.31
CA LEU A 46 -5.39 99.08 -9.82
C LEU A 46 -5.29 98.19 -11.06
N LYS A 47 -4.37 98.49 -11.99
CA LYS A 47 -4.14 97.71 -13.22
C LYS A 47 -3.50 96.36 -12.93
N GLU A 48 -2.65 96.28 -11.91
CA GLU A 48 -2.04 95.04 -11.41
C GLU A 48 -3.05 94.18 -10.65
N MET A 49 -3.81 94.76 -9.71
CA MET A 49 -4.91 94.06 -9.05
C MET A 49 -5.95 93.50 -10.05
N ARG A 50 -6.28 94.25 -11.10
CA ARG A 50 -7.15 93.77 -12.21
C ARG A 50 -6.51 92.65 -13.03
N ARG A 51 -5.17 92.65 -13.22
CA ARG A 51 -4.45 91.55 -13.86
C ARG A 51 -4.43 90.30 -12.99
N GLU A 52 -4.29 90.45 -11.67
CA GLU A 52 -4.34 89.32 -10.74
C GLU A 52 -5.72 88.70 -10.60
N THR A 53 -6.78 89.51 -10.46
CA THR A 53 -8.14 88.97 -10.44
C THR A 53 -8.49 88.35 -11.78
N SER A 54 -8.05 88.92 -12.91
CA SER A 54 -8.17 88.31 -14.23
C SER A 54 -7.47 86.95 -14.30
N LYS A 55 -6.22 86.81 -13.84
CA LYS A 55 -5.53 85.51 -13.74
C LYS A 55 -6.31 84.52 -12.89
N LYS A 56 -6.68 84.89 -11.66
CA LYS A 56 -7.43 84.05 -10.71
C LYS A 56 -8.79 83.59 -11.26
N MET A 57 -9.46 84.42 -12.08
CA MET A 57 -10.67 84.02 -12.81
C MET A 57 -10.38 83.05 -13.96
N VAL A 58 -9.34 83.31 -14.76
CA VAL A 58 -8.90 82.47 -15.89
C VAL A 58 -8.37 81.11 -15.43
N ASP A 59 -7.74 81.02 -14.26
CA ASP A 59 -7.32 79.75 -13.65
C ASP A 59 -8.53 78.84 -13.35
N GLY A 60 -9.70 79.41 -13.03
CA GLY A 60 -10.97 78.70 -12.88
C GLY A 60 -11.71 78.42 -14.20
N TRP A 61 -11.20 78.86 -15.36
CA TRP A 61 -11.83 78.60 -16.65
C TRP A 61 -11.35 77.28 -17.25
N ASP A 62 -12.21 76.27 -17.20
CA ASP A 62 -12.00 74.94 -17.78
C ASP A 62 -11.62 74.94 -19.27
N ASN A 63 -12.13 75.92 -20.02
CA ASN A 63 -11.99 75.98 -21.48
C ASN A 63 -10.68 76.62 -21.98
N THR A 64 -9.76 77.02 -21.09
CA THR A 64 -8.43 77.49 -21.50
C THR A 64 -7.55 76.33 -21.98
N GLU A 65 -6.68 76.54 -22.96
CA GLU A 65 -5.78 75.48 -23.44
C GLU A 65 -4.86 74.92 -22.35
N LEU A 66 -4.46 75.75 -21.38
CA LEU A 66 -3.70 75.30 -20.22
C LEU A 66 -4.52 74.40 -19.28
N ASN A 67 -5.80 74.69 -19.06
CA ASN A 67 -6.64 73.83 -18.21
C ASN A 67 -7.12 72.57 -18.95
N LYS A 68 -7.40 72.65 -20.27
CA LYS A 68 -7.62 71.47 -21.12
C LYS A 68 -6.43 70.52 -21.09
N THR A 69 -5.20 71.03 -21.27
CA THR A 69 -3.99 70.21 -21.24
C THR A 69 -3.69 69.65 -19.84
N LYS A 70 -3.89 70.41 -18.75
CA LYS A 70 -3.86 69.87 -17.37
C LYS A 70 -4.85 68.71 -17.22
N LYS A 71 -6.13 68.90 -17.58
CA LYS A 71 -7.17 67.85 -17.48
C LYS A 71 -6.83 66.61 -18.31
N LEU A 72 -6.31 66.77 -19.52
CA LEU A 72 -5.85 65.64 -20.35
C LEU A 72 -4.65 64.91 -19.73
N LEU A 73 -3.71 65.61 -19.08
CA LEU A 73 -2.60 65.01 -18.35
C LEU A 73 -3.07 64.29 -17.08
N GLU A 74 -4.04 64.85 -16.36
CA GLU A 74 -4.66 64.19 -15.19
C GLU A 74 -5.45 62.94 -15.60
N GLN A 75 -6.21 62.99 -16.70
CA GLN A 75 -6.90 61.83 -17.27
C GLN A 75 -5.90 60.74 -17.68
N LYS A 76 -4.80 61.10 -18.36
CA LYS A 76 -3.72 60.16 -18.68
C LYS A 76 -3.07 59.55 -17.45
N ARG A 77 -2.80 60.36 -16.41
CA ARG A 77 -2.25 59.87 -15.12
C ARG A 77 -3.22 58.92 -14.42
N LYS A 78 -4.51 59.24 -14.36
CA LYS A 78 -5.56 58.37 -13.80
C LYS A 78 -5.63 57.04 -14.56
N ALA A 79 -5.75 57.09 -15.89
CA ALA A 79 -5.76 55.89 -16.73
C ALA A 79 -4.50 55.03 -16.59
N LEU A 80 -3.31 55.62 -16.46
CA LEU A 80 -2.07 54.88 -16.16
C LEU A 80 -2.12 54.23 -14.77
N SER A 81 -2.50 54.97 -13.73
CA SER A 81 -2.62 54.40 -12.37
C SER A 81 -3.67 53.30 -12.27
N GLU A 82 -4.78 53.40 -13.00
CA GLU A 82 -5.77 52.32 -13.11
C GLU A 82 -5.21 51.09 -13.83
N LEU A 83 -4.40 51.27 -14.87
CA LEU A 83 -3.74 50.17 -15.59
C LEU A 83 -2.63 49.53 -14.74
N GLU A 84 -1.96 50.29 -13.88
CA GLU A 84 -0.97 49.79 -12.91
C GLU A 84 -1.64 48.99 -11.80
N VAL A 85 -2.74 49.48 -11.20
CA VAL A 85 -3.55 48.72 -10.24
C VAL A 85 -4.10 47.43 -10.89
N LYS A 86 -4.62 47.50 -12.12
CA LYS A 86 -5.07 46.33 -12.91
C LYS A 86 -3.92 45.42 -13.38
N ARG A 87 -2.64 45.78 -13.18
CA ARG A 87 -1.49 44.88 -13.31
C ARG A 87 -1.18 44.24 -11.97
N GLN A 88 -1.02 45.04 -10.91
CA GLN A 88 -0.77 44.59 -9.55
C GLN A 88 -1.80 43.57 -9.06
N GLN A 89 -3.10 43.79 -9.32
CA GLN A 89 -4.18 42.85 -9.00
C GLN A 89 -3.97 41.48 -9.68
N ARG A 90 -3.69 41.45 -10.99
CA ARG A 90 -3.42 40.19 -11.71
C ARG A 90 -2.10 39.54 -11.26
N ASP A 91 -1.08 40.34 -10.96
CA ASP A 91 0.18 39.85 -10.42
C ASP A 91 0.02 39.31 -8.98
N GLU A 92 -0.99 39.75 -8.22
CA GLU A 92 -1.37 39.15 -6.93
C GLU A 92 -2.21 37.90 -7.10
N GLU A 93 -3.18 37.91 -8.03
CA GLU A 93 -4.02 36.76 -8.37
C GLU A 93 -3.15 35.57 -8.84
N MET A 94 -2.27 35.79 -9.82
CA MET A 94 -1.31 34.76 -10.27
C MET A 94 -0.38 34.26 -9.14
N LYS A 95 0.00 35.13 -8.19
CA LYS A 95 0.80 34.70 -7.02
C LYS A 95 -0.02 33.83 -6.06
N ARG A 96 -1.31 34.14 -5.86
CA ARG A 96 -2.22 33.33 -5.03
C ARG A 96 -2.48 31.98 -5.69
N GLU A 97 -2.80 31.95 -6.98
CA GLU A 97 -2.97 30.71 -7.76
C GLU A 97 -1.72 29.82 -7.74
N ALA A 98 -0.53 30.41 -7.96
CA ALA A 98 0.73 29.67 -7.91
C ALA A 98 1.07 29.14 -6.49
N LEU A 99 0.69 29.87 -5.43
CA LEU A 99 0.80 29.39 -4.06
C LEU A 99 -0.21 28.27 -3.77
N ASP A 100 -1.44 28.37 -4.24
CA ASP A 100 -2.46 27.35 -4.07
C ASP A 100 -2.12 26.06 -4.82
N ASP A 101 -1.61 26.13 -6.05
CA ASP A 101 -1.15 24.94 -6.78
C ASP A 101 0.11 24.34 -6.15
N ARG A 102 1.05 25.15 -5.65
CA ARG A 102 2.16 24.66 -4.82
C ARG A 102 1.65 23.96 -3.56
N ASN A 103 0.66 24.51 -2.88
CA ASN A 103 0.06 23.93 -1.68
C ASN A 103 -0.66 22.61 -2.01
N ARG A 104 -1.44 22.54 -3.11
CA ARG A 104 -2.08 21.32 -3.62
C ARG A 104 -1.05 20.23 -3.95
N ILE A 105 0.11 20.58 -4.51
CA ILE A 105 1.21 19.63 -4.78
C ILE A 105 1.83 19.14 -3.46
N ILE A 106 2.10 20.03 -2.51
CA ILE A 106 2.63 19.68 -1.18
C ILE A 106 1.65 18.76 -0.44
N GLU A 107 0.35 19.08 -0.43
CA GLU A 107 -0.68 18.23 0.18
C GLU A 107 -0.73 16.83 -0.44
N LYS A 108 -0.69 16.71 -1.77
CA LYS A 108 -0.65 15.43 -2.47
C LYS A 108 0.59 14.63 -2.06
N ALA A 109 1.76 15.27 -2.02
CA ALA A 109 3.01 14.63 -1.59
C ALA A 109 2.98 14.20 -0.11
N CYS A 110 2.37 14.99 0.78
CA CYS A 110 2.18 14.63 2.19
C CYS A 110 1.21 13.45 2.36
N LYS A 111 0.09 13.44 1.62
CA LYS A 111 -0.89 12.33 1.62
C LYS A 111 -0.24 11.04 1.14
N LEU A 112 0.47 11.07 0.02
CA LEU A 112 1.22 9.92 -0.50
C LEU A 112 2.28 9.42 0.51
N LYS A 113 3.10 10.31 1.09
CA LYS A 113 4.06 9.93 2.14
C LYS A 113 3.40 9.31 3.37
N PHE A 114 2.23 9.81 3.78
CA PHE A 114 1.48 9.26 4.90
C PHE A 114 0.96 7.84 4.59
N GLU A 115 0.38 7.64 3.40
CA GLU A 115 -0.12 6.36 2.90
C GLU A 115 1.00 5.34 2.64
N GLU A 116 2.19 5.81 2.24
CA GLU A 116 3.35 4.97 1.98
C GLU A 116 4.05 4.44 3.25
N ARG A 117 3.85 5.03 4.43
CA ARG A 117 4.41 4.52 5.70
C ARG A 117 3.88 3.12 6.02
N ASP A 118 4.76 2.20 6.41
CA ASP A 118 4.40 0.81 6.70
C ASP A 118 3.41 0.66 7.88
N ALA A 119 3.46 1.58 8.84
CA ALA A 119 2.48 1.66 9.92
C ALA A 119 1.07 1.95 9.38
N THR A 120 0.94 2.92 8.48
CA THR A 120 -0.33 3.26 7.82
C THR A 120 -0.81 2.13 6.93
N LYS A 121 0.06 1.51 6.12
CA LYS A 121 -0.25 0.30 5.33
C LYS A 121 -0.75 -0.86 6.21
N THR A 122 -0.13 -1.07 7.38
CA THR A 122 -0.53 -2.10 8.34
C THR A 122 -1.90 -1.80 8.95
N PHE A 123 -2.17 -0.53 9.29
CA PHE A 123 -3.47 -0.07 9.79
C PHE A 123 -4.57 -0.17 8.72
N TYR A 124 -4.28 0.16 7.45
CA TYR A 124 -5.22 -0.04 6.32
C TYR A 124 -5.57 -1.52 6.11
N ARG A 125 -4.61 -2.44 6.25
CA ARG A 125 -4.89 -3.89 6.21
C ARG A 125 -5.84 -4.31 7.33
N ALA A 126 -5.63 -3.79 8.55
CA ALA A 126 -6.54 -4.01 9.67
C ALA A 126 -7.92 -3.35 9.49
N LEU A 127 -8.00 -2.24 8.73
CA LEU A 127 -9.25 -1.59 8.35
C LEU A 127 -10.08 -2.47 7.42
N LEU A 128 -9.46 -3.01 6.37
CA LEU A 128 -10.08 -3.97 5.46
C LEU A 128 -10.52 -5.24 6.21
N HIS A 129 -9.71 -5.77 7.13
CA HIS A 129 -10.14 -6.89 7.99
C HIS A 129 -11.36 -6.54 8.85
N SER A 130 -11.48 -5.30 9.35
CA SER A 130 -12.68 -4.85 10.10
C SER A 130 -13.95 -4.76 9.25
N GLU A 131 -13.80 -4.63 7.92
CA GLU A 131 -14.90 -4.59 6.96
C GLU A 131 -15.30 -6.01 6.56
N VAL A 132 -14.32 -6.85 6.21
CA VAL A 132 -14.52 -8.29 5.93
C VAL A 132 -15.21 -9.02 7.08
N PHE A 133 -14.88 -8.72 8.35
CA PHE A 133 -15.60 -9.32 9.49
C PHE A 133 -17.07 -8.90 9.56
N LYS A 134 -17.42 -7.67 9.16
CA LYS A 134 -18.83 -7.21 9.12
C LYS A 134 -19.58 -7.82 7.95
N GLU A 135 -18.96 -7.89 6.78
CA GLU A 135 -19.49 -8.63 5.62
C GLU A 135 -19.72 -10.10 5.96
N ARG A 136 -18.78 -10.74 6.66
CA ARG A 136 -18.93 -12.14 7.09
C ARG A 136 -20.06 -12.32 8.09
N ALA A 137 -20.28 -11.37 9.01
CA ALA A 137 -21.44 -11.41 9.90
C ALA A 137 -22.78 -11.25 9.15
N ILE A 138 -22.82 -10.48 8.06
CA ILE A 138 -23.99 -10.37 7.18
C ILE A 138 -24.20 -11.68 6.39
N GLN A 139 -23.13 -12.26 5.84
CA GLN A 139 -23.17 -13.57 5.15
C GLN A 139 -23.69 -14.68 6.05
N LEU A 140 -23.28 -14.73 7.32
CA LEU A 140 -23.76 -15.74 8.28
C LEU A 140 -25.28 -15.63 8.49
N LYS A 141 -25.78 -14.42 8.79
CA LYS A 141 -27.22 -14.17 8.93
C LYS A 141 -28.03 -14.48 7.67
N PHE A 142 -27.48 -14.18 6.50
CA PHE A 142 -28.11 -14.54 5.23
C PHE A 142 -28.19 -16.06 5.05
N ASN A 143 -27.11 -16.78 5.32
CA ASN A 143 -27.06 -18.25 5.24
C ASN A 143 -27.96 -18.93 6.30
N GLU A 144 -28.13 -18.33 7.47
CA GLU A 144 -29.08 -18.76 8.50
C GLU A 144 -30.52 -18.63 8.01
N ALA A 145 -30.91 -17.45 7.51
CA ALA A 145 -32.25 -17.22 6.93
C ALA A 145 -32.52 -18.09 5.68
N GLU A 146 -31.52 -18.41 4.86
CA GLU A 146 -31.65 -19.37 3.77
C GLU A 146 -31.87 -20.81 4.29
N ARG A 147 -31.18 -21.23 5.36
CA ARG A 147 -31.38 -22.54 5.97
C ARG A 147 -32.80 -22.66 6.54
N GLU A 148 -33.28 -21.63 7.22
CA GLU A 148 -34.66 -21.58 7.76
C GLU A 148 -35.69 -21.76 6.63
N LYS A 149 -35.56 -21.02 5.53
CA LYS A 149 -36.45 -21.16 4.35
C LYS A 149 -36.38 -22.55 3.71
N ARG A 150 -35.18 -23.15 3.62
CA ARG A 150 -35.00 -24.52 3.12
C ARG A 150 -35.66 -25.54 4.06
N MET A 151 -35.55 -25.35 5.37
CA MET A 151 -36.21 -26.21 6.37
C MET A 151 -37.74 -26.07 6.33
N GLN A 152 -38.27 -24.85 6.18
CA GLN A 152 -39.71 -24.61 5.97
C GLN A 152 -40.21 -25.35 4.73
N LYS A 153 -39.56 -25.16 3.58
CA LYS A 153 -39.93 -25.87 2.34
C LYS A 153 -39.84 -27.40 2.47
N ASN A 154 -38.82 -27.91 3.16
CA ASN A 154 -38.71 -29.35 3.41
C ASN A 154 -39.86 -29.89 4.29
N LEU A 155 -40.34 -29.09 5.25
CA LEU A 155 -41.50 -29.43 6.08
C LEU A 155 -42.81 -29.39 5.26
N GLU A 156 -42.98 -28.38 4.40
CA GLU A 156 -44.11 -28.28 3.46
C GLU A 156 -44.17 -29.52 2.55
N THR A 157 -43.08 -29.87 1.85
CA THR A 157 -43.03 -31.07 1.00
C THR A 157 -43.20 -32.38 1.78
N ALA A 158 -42.74 -32.44 3.04
CA ALA A 158 -43.03 -33.59 3.90
C ALA A 158 -44.51 -33.67 4.31
N GLN A 159 -45.21 -32.55 4.47
CA GLN A 159 -46.66 -32.53 4.71
C GLN A 159 -47.42 -32.97 3.46
N GLU A 160 -47.06 -32.46 2.28
CA GLU A 160 -47.63 -32.88 0.98
C GLU A 160 -47.51 -34.40 0.76
N GLN A 161 -46.32 -34.98 1.00
CA GLN A 161 -46.08 -36.42 0.89
C GLN A 161 -46.89 -37.25 1.89
N ASN A 162 -47.08 -36.76 3.13
CA ASN A 162 -47.92 -37.42 4.11
C ASN A 162 -49.41 -37.36 3.73
N GLU A 163 -49.88 -36.23 3.21
CA GLU A 163 -51.24 -36.12 2.66
C GLU A 163 -51.46 -37.05 1.47
N GLU A 164 -50.51 -37.13 0.52
CA GLU A 164 -50.59 -38.04 -0.62
C GLU A 164 -50.62 -39.51 -0.16
N ALA A 165 -49.79 -39.87 0.82
CA ALA A 165 -49.82 -41.21 1.43
C ALA A 165 -51.17 -41.54 2.10
N GLU A 166 -51.80 -40.58 2.80
CA GLU A 166 -53.15 -40.75 3.36
C GLU A 166 -54.25 -40.84 2.29
N ARG A 167 -54.15 -40.03 1.22
CA ARG A 167 -55.06 -40.12 0.06
C ARG A 167 -54.95 -41.49 -0.63
N TYR A 168 -53.73 -42.01 -0.79
CA TYR A 168 -53.48 -43.35 -1.34
C TYR A 168 -54.00 -44.47 -0.43
N LYS A 169 -53.80 -44.38 0.90
CA LYS A 169 -54.38 -45.33 1.88
C LYS A 169 -55.90 -45.40 1.76
N LYS A 170 -56.57 -44.24 1.64
CA LYS A 170 -58.03 -44.14 1.45
C LYS A 170 -58.47 -44.79 0.14
N HIS A 171 -57.88 -44.39 -1.00
CA HIS A 171 -58.19 -45.00 -2.30
C HIS A 171 -58.06 -46.53 -2.28
N ARG A 172 -57.00 -47.06 -1.65
CA ARG A 172 -56.76 -48.50 -1.53
C ARG A 172 -57.74 -49.21 -0.57
N ALA A 173 -58.34 -48.50 0.37
CA ALA A 173 -59.43 -49.01 1.20
C ALA A 173 -60.76 -49.01 0.41
N ASP A 174 -61.05 -47.94 -0.32
CA ASP A 174 -62.25 -47.78 -1.14
C ASP A 174 -62.30 -48.81 -2.28
N GLU A 175 -61.17 -49.07 -2.95
CA GLU A 175 -61.06 -50.16 -3.92
C GLU A 175 -61.29 -51.53 -3.27
N LYS A 176 -60.71 -51.80 -2.10
CA LYS A 176 -60.98 -53.06 -1.37
C LYS A 176 -62.46 -53.21 -0.97
N GLN A 177 -63.17 -52.13 -0.68
CA GLN A 177 -64.61 -52.17 -0.43
C GLN A 177 -65.38 -52.55 -1.70
N LYS A 178 -65.16 -51.83 -2.82
CA LYS A 178 -65.75 -52.13 -4.13
C LYS A 178 -65.48 -53.57 -4.58
N ASP A 179 -64.25 -54.04 -4.37
CA ASP A 179 -63.81 -55.39 -4.74
C ASP A 179 -64.49 -56.47 -3.88
N ASN A 180 -64.82 -56.17 -2.62
CA ASN A 180 -65.60 -57.04 -1.74
C ASN A 180 -67.10 -57.00 -2.05
N GLU A 181 -67.65 -55.86 -2.48
CA GLU A 181 -69.02 -55.72 -2.97
C GLU A 181 -69.24 -56.47 -4.29
N LEU A 182 -68.26 -56.39 -5.21
CA LEU A 182 -68.21 -57.18 -6.44
C LEU A 182 -68.10 -58.69 -6.16
N LYS A 183 -67.39 -59.11 -5.10
CA LYS A 183 -67.35 -60.52 -4.66
C LYS A 183 -68.67 -60.97 -4.04
N ARG A 184 -69.33 -60.12 -3.23
CA ARG A 184 -70.66 -60.40 -2.64
C ARG A 184 -71.72 -60.56 -3.73
N SER A 185 -71.85 -59.59 -4.62
CA SER A 185 -72.82 -59.65 -5.73
C SER A 185 -72.58 -60.85 -6.67
N LYS A 186 -71.32 -61.20 -6.98
CA LYS A 186 -70.99 -62.44 -7.71
C LYS A 186 -71.38 -63.70 -6.93
N ALA A 187 -71.15 -63.75 -5.61
CA ALA A 187 -71.57 -64.88 -4.78
C ALA A 187 -73.10 -65.01 -4.69
N GLU A 188 -73.84 -63.90 -4.64
CA GLU A 188 -75.30 -63.88 -4.70
C GLU A 188 -75.85 -64.38 -6.04
N ILE A 189 -75.19 -64.07 -7.16
CA ILE A 189 -75.54 -64.61 -8.49
C ILE A 189 -75.30 -66.12 -8.51
N LEU A 190 -74.12 -66.58 -8.08
CA LEU A 190 -73.81 -68.02 -8.00
C LEU A 190 -74.76 -68.78 -7.06
N LEU A 191 -75.21 -68.18 -5.96
CA LEU A 191 -76.21 -68.77 -5.06
C LEU A 191 -77.61 -68.83 -5.68
N LYS A 192 -77.96 -67.95 -6.63
CA LYS A 192 -79.20 -68.06 -7.43
C LYS A 192 -79.08 -69.19 -8.46
N GLU A 193 -77.99 -69.22 -9.22
CA GLU A 193 -77.72 -70.32 -10.18
C GLU A 193 -77.71 -71.70 -9.50
N LEU A 194 -77.16 -71.83 -8.29
CA LEU A 194 -77.15 -73.08 -7.54
C LEU A 194 -78.54 -73.50 -7.07
N LYS A 195 -79.44 -72.55 -6.75
CA LYS A 195 -80.85 -72.86 -6.45
C LYS A 195 -81.58 -73.33 -7.71
N GLU A 196 -81.48 -72.59 -8.80
CA GLU A 196 -82.08 -72.96 -10.09
C GLU A 196 -81.63 -74.35 -10.59
N ARG A 197 -80.37 -74.73 -10.33
CA ARG A 197 -79.86 -76.10 -10.61
C ARG A 197 -80.39 -77.16 -9.63
N GLY A 198 -80.71 -76.79 -8.39
CA GLY A 198 -81.37 -77.65 -7.42
C GLY A 198 -82.83 -77.90 -7.80
N ASP A 199 -83.55 -76.83 -8.16
CA ASP A 199 -84.97 -76.88 -8.53
C ASP A 199 -85.18 -77.74 -9.78
N LYS A 200 -84.38 -77.56 -10.83
CA LYS A 200 -84.39 -78.41 -12.04
C LYS A 200 -84.16 -79.89 -11.75
N ARG A 201 -83.26 -80.24 -10.83
CA ARG A 201 -83.05 -81.64 -10.40
C ARG A 201 -84.25 -82.22 -9.67
N ASN A 202 -85.00 -81.39 -8.94
CA ASN A 202 -86.23 -81.83 -8.29
C ASN A 202 -87.33 -82.09 -9.34
N GLU A 203 -87.45 -81.24 -10.35
CA GLU A 203 -88.35 -81.44 -11.50
C GLU A 203 -88.02 -82.73 -12.27
N GLU A 204 -86.73 -82.96 -12.58
CA GLU A 204 -86.22 -84.20 -13.19
C GLU A 204 -86.56 -85.46 -12.36
N GLN A 205 -86.43 -85.40 -11.03
CA GLN A 205 -86.80 -86.50 -10.14
C GLN A 205 -88.31 -86.74 -10.04
N ILE A 206 -89.14 -85.69 -10.15
CA ILE A 206 -90.60 -85.82 -10.17
C ILE A 206 -91.02 -86.53 -11.47
N ALA A 207 -90.57 -86.04 -12.63
CA ALA A 207 -90.86 -86.65 -13.92
C ALA A 207 -90.44 -88.14 -13.97
N SER A 208 -89.25 -88.46 -13.45
CA SER A 208 -88.73 -89.84 -13.37
C SER A 208 -89.55 -90.77 -12.47
N ARG A 209 -90.27 -90.22 -11.48
CA ARG A 209 -91.18 -90.99 -10.61
C ARG A 209 -92.57 -91.19 -11.22
N GLU A 210 -92.94 -90.36 -12.19
CA GLU A 210 -94.23 -90.44 -12.87
C GLU A 210 -94.17 -91.40 -14.06
N SER A 211 -93.09 -91.39 -14.85
CA SER A 211 -92.86 -92.39 -15.90
C SER A 211 -92.81 -93.82 -15.34
N GLY A 212 -92.01 -94.06 -14.30
CA GLY A 212 -91.86 -95.38 -13.68
C GLY A 212 -93.16 -95.96 -13.09
N LYS A 213 -94.12 -95.11 -12.70
CA LYS A 213 -95.45 -95.57 -12.29
C LYS A 213 -96.27 -96.08 -13.48
N ALA A 214 -96.23 -95.36 -14.61
CA ALA A 214 -96.99 -95.72 -15.81
C ALA A 214 -96.44 -97.00 -16.48
N GLU A 215 -95.13 -97.23 -16.41
CA GLU A 215 -94.48 -98.45 -16.92
C GLU A 215 -94.86 -99.69 -16.08
N LEU A 216 -94.85 -99.57 -14.75
CA LEU A 216 -95.23 -100.68 -13.85
C LEU A 216 -96.70 -101.12 -13.99
N GLN A 217 -97.60 -100.24 -14.40
CA GLN A 217 -99.00 -100.62 -14.66
C GLN A 217 -99.14 -101.50 -15.90
N LYS A 218 -98.49 -101.14 -17.02
CA LYS A 218 -98.51 -101.94 -18.26
C LYS A 218 -97.93 -103.34 -18.05
N LEU A 219 -96.82 -103.42 -17.32
CA LEU A 219 -96.17 -104.70 -16.98
C LEU A 219 -97.08 -105.65 -16.16
N ALA A 220 -98.02 -105.11 -15.37
CA ALA A 220 -98.99 -105.93 -14.66
C ALA A 220 -100.09 -106.48 -15.58
N GLU A 221 -100.49 -105.72 -16.60
CA GLU A 221 -101.51 -106.13 -17.59
C GLU A 221 -100.97 -107.25 -18.50
N GLU A 222 -99.72 -107.13 -18.98
CA GLU A 222 -99.06 -108.14 -19.83
C GLU A 222 -98.91 -109.51 -19.14
N ILE A 223 -98.64 -109.53 -17.82
CA ILE A 223 -98.46 -110.77 -17.04
C ILE A 223 -99.76 -111.58 -16.96
N GLU A 224 -100.91 -110.93 -16.85
CA GLU A 224 -102.19 -111.62 -16.72
C GLU A 224 -102.68 -112.19 -18.06
N GLU A 225 -102.38 -111.53 -19.19
CA GLU A 225 -102.57 -112.12 -20.52
C GLU A 225 -101.69 -113.38 -20.73
N ALA A 226 -100.44 -113.35 -20.28
CA ALA A 226 -99.51 -114.47 -20.45
C ALA A 226 -100.00 -115.75 -19.74
N ARG A 227 -100.61 -115.60 -18.55
CA ARG A 227 -101.22 -116.71 -17.79
C ARG A 227 -102.35 -117.40 -18.55
N ILE A 228 -103.19 -116.64 -19.25
CA ILE A 228 -104.31 -117.18 -20.05
C ILE A 228 -103.79 -118.00 -21.24
N LYS A 229 -102.75 -117.51 -21.92
CA LYS A 229 -102.12 -118.20 -23.08
C LYS A 229 -101.46 -119.51 -22.66
N ALA A 230 -100.67 -119.51 -21.58
CA ALA A 230 -99.99 -120.71 -21.07
C ALA A 230 -100.95 -121.86 -20.70
N ALA A 231 -102.14 -121.54 -20.17
CA ALA A 231 -103.15 -122.54 -19.82
C ALA A 231 -103.75 -123.28 -21.04
N ALA A 232 -103.74 -122.65 -22.22
CA ALA A 232 -104.18 -123.27 -23.47
C ALA A 232 -103.07 -124.18 -24.06
N GLU A 233 -101.84 -123.69 -24.10
CA GLU A 233 -100.68 -124.42 -24.66
C GLU A 233 -100.38 -125.73 -23.91
N ALA A 234 -100.55 -125.73 -22.58
CA ALA A 234 -100.37 -126.92 -21.74
C ALA A 234 -101.29 -128.10 -22.14
N ARG A 235 -102.46 -127.84 -22.73
CA ARG A 235 -103.34 -128.91 -23.26
C ARG A 235 -102.77 -129.52 -24.55
N VAL A 236 -102.31 -128.68 -25.47
CA VAL A 236 -101.74 -129.09 -26.77
C VAL A 236 -100.41 -129.84 -26.60
N ALA A 237 -99.58 -129.41 -25.64
CA ALA A 237 -98.30 -130.06 -25.35
C ALA A 237 -98.45 -131.55 -24.96
N LYS A 238 -99.53 -131.90 -24.24
CA LYS A 238 -99.81 -133.27 -23.79
C LYS A 238 -100.11 -134.23 -24.94
N GLU A 239 -100.66 -133.74 -26.05
CA GLU A 239 -100.94 -134.53 -27.26
C GLU A 239 -99.69 -134.73 -28.13
N LYS A 240 -98.78 -133.75 -28.16
CA LYS A 240 -97.49 -133.87 -28.87
C LYS A 240 -96.57 -134.90 -28.24
N LEU A 241 -96.45 -134.89 -26.91
CA LEU A 241 -95.57 -135.80 -26.15
C LEU A 241 -95.87 -137.29 -26.38
N GLN A 242 -97.09 -137.66 -26.79
CA GLN A 242 -97.44 -139.03 -27.17
C GLN A 242 -96.90 -139.46 -28.55
N LYS A 243 -96.52 -138.51 -29.41
CA LYS A 243 -95.88 -138.77 -30.71
C LYS A 243 -94.36 -138.81 -30.59
N ASP A 244 -93.77 -137.83 -29.91
CA ASP A 244 -92.31 -137.64 -29.85
C ASP A 244 -91.55 -138.86 -29.26
N ILE A 245 -92.23 -139.65 -28.41
CA ILE A 245 -91.70 -140.90 -27.83
C ILE A 245 -91.47 -142.00 -28.90
N ALA A 246 -92.17 -141.96 -30.03
CA ALA A 246 -91.96 -142.88 -31.14
C ALA A 246 -90.67 -142.55 -31.92
N ASP A 247 -90.47 -141.28 -32.27
CA ASP A 247 -89.40 -140.83 -33.16
C ASP A 247 -88.01 -140.85 -32.48
N ASN A 248 -87.96 -140.57 -31.18
CA ASN A 248 -86.68 -140.41 -30.46
C ASN A 248 -85.86 -141.73 -30.36
N ARG A 249 -86.44 -142.88 -30.71
CA ARG A 249 -85.72 -144.16 -30.88
C ARG A 249 -84.77 -144.19 -32.09
N ILE A 250 -84.86 -143.23 -33.01
CA ILE A 250 -84.14 -143.26 -34.30
C ILE A 250 -82.79 -142.49 -34.24
N MET A 251 -82.72 -141.39 -33.47
CA MET A 251 -81.66 -140.39 -33.60
C MET A 251 -80.30 -140.71 -32.96
N ILE A 252 -80.25 -141.61 -31.97
CA ILE A 252 -79.04 -141.87 -31.14
C ILE A 252 -77.85 -142.45 -31.94
N THR A 253 -78.08 -142.90 -33.17
CA THR A 253 -77.14 -143.68 -34.00
C THR A 253 -76.07 -142.88 -34.76
N ARG A 254 -75.93 -141.55 -34.57
CA ARG A 254 -75.26 -140.67 -35.56
C ARG A 254 -74.10 -139.75 -35.09
N GLN A 255 -73.73 -139.69 -33.81
CA GLN A 255 -73.14 -138.44 -33.25
C GLN A 255 -71.64 -138.46 -32.84
N ASN A 256 -70.83 -139.45 -33.21
CA ASN A 256 -69.58 -139.75 -32.48
C ASN A 256 -68.22 -139.30 -33.10
N ASP A 257 -68.20 -138.57 -34.24
CA ASP A 257 -67.08 -138.73 -35.21
C ASP A 257 -66.10 -137.52 -35.46
N ILE A 258 -66.03 -136.44 -34.64
CA ILE A 258 -65.63 -135.08 -35.18
C ILE A 258 -64.38 -134.28 -34.67
N ARG A 259 -63.80 -134.38 -33.46
CA ARG A 259 -63.14 -133.19 -32.81
C ARG A 259 -61.90 -132.49 -33.44
N GLU A 260 -60.73 -133.11 -33.53
CA GLU A 260 -59.43 -132.45 -33.16
C GLU A 260 -58.74 -131.51 -34.19
N MET A 261 -58.15 -130.39 -33.69
CA MET A 261 -57.63 -129.24 -34.49
C MET A 261 -56.60 -128.28 -33.82
N GLU A 262 -56.36 -128.29 -32.49
CA GLU A 262 -56.27 -127.05 -31.68
C GLU A 262 -55.07 -126.02 -31.80
N GLU A 263 -54.02 -126.00 -30.94
CA GLU A 263 -53.15 -124.79 -30.66
C GLU A 263 -51.63 -124.88 -31.02
N TRP A 264 -50.85 -123.76 -31.05
CA TRP A 264 -49.43 -123.78 -31.55
C TRP A 264 -48.30 -122.77 -31.08
N GLU A 265 -48.41 -121.42 -31.17
CA GLU A 265 -47.23 -120.50 -31.43
C GLU A 265 -46.60 -119.69 -30.24
N GLU A 266 -45.36 -119.15 -30.42
CA GLU A 266 -44.56 -118.29 -29.47
C GLU A 266 -43.41 -117.47 -30.18
N ASP A 267 -42.75 -116.50 -29.50
CA ASP A 267 -41.67 -115.60 -30.03
C ASP A 267 -40.34 -115.59 -29.18
N MET A 268 -39.53 -114.51 -29.21
CA MET A 268 -38.12 -114.44 -28.78
C MET A 268 -37.50 -113.01 -28.63
N VAL A 269 -38.04 -111.96 -29.27
CA VAL A 269 -37.27 -110.74 -29.64
C VAL A 269 -36.91 -109.81 -28.47
N THR A 270 -35.61 -109.68 -28.13
CA THR A 270 -35.18 -109.11 -26.82
C THR A 270 -33.86 -108.30 -26.71
N THR A 271 -32.93 -108.32 -27.67
CA THR A 271 -31.48 -108.38 -27.31
C THR A 271 -30.58 -107.11 -27.34
N ILE A 272 -30.97 -105.99 -27.97
CA ILE A 272 -29.99 -105.14 -28.71
C ILE A 272 -29.22 -104.05 -27.91
N MET A 273 -29.70 -103.60 -26.75
CA MET A 273 -29.68 -102.16 -26.38
C MET A 273 -28.41 -101.51 -25.74
N ALA A 274 -27.19 -102.04 -25.88
CA ALA A 274 -26.17 -101.90 -24.80
C ALA A 274 -25.05 -100.80 -24.86
N GLU A 275 -24.53 -100.34 -26.00
CA GLU A 275 -23.09 -99.97 -26.06
C GLU A 275 -22.65 -98.49 -25.76
N THR A 276 -23.54 -97.49 -25.78
CA THR A 276 -23.14 -96.11 -26.16
C THR A 276 -22.48 -95.19 -25.10
N LYS A 277 -22.30 -95.60 -23.83
CA LYS A 277 -22.10 -94.65 -22.69
C LYS A 277 -20.65 -94.25 -22.29
N LYS A 278 -19.59 -94.63 -23.02
CA LYS A 278 -18.20 -94.65 -22.47
C LYS A 278 -17.25 -93.44 -22.69
N THR A 279 -17.56 -92.43 -23.50
CA THR A 279 -16.51 -91.54 -24.08
C THR A 279 -16.22 -90.19 -23.38
N LEU A 280 -17.14 -89.62 -22.59
CA LEU A 280 -17.16 -88.16 -22.35
C LEU A 280 -16.14 -87.57 -21.33
N ALA A 281 -15.36 -88.39 -20.61
CA ALA A 281 -14.82 -87.98 -19.30
C ALA A 281 -13.42 -87.33 -19.27
N ARG A 282 -12.64 -87.30 -20.36
CA ARG A 282 -11.17 -87.11 -20.30
C ARG A 282 -10.64 -85.66 -20.42
N ALA A 283 -11.47 -84.67 -20.72
CA ALA A 283 -10.99 -83.39 -21.29
C ALA A 283 -10.66 -82.23 -20.31
N ARG A 284 -10.86 -82.37 -18.99
CA ARG A 284 -10.93 -81.21 -18.05
C ARG A 284 -9.68 -80.90 -17.20
N ARG A 285 -8.52 -81.53 -17.43
CA ARG A 285 -7.46 -81.65 -16.40
C ARG A 285 -6.11 -80.94 -16.65
N LEU A 286 -6.06 -79.94 -17.54
CA LEU A 286 -4.79 -79.43 -18.09
C LEU A 286 -4.53 -77.90 -17.96
N LYS A 287 -5.38 -77.12 -17.27
CA LYS A 287 -5.38 -75.64 -17.40
C LYS A 287 -5.07 -74.83 -16.13
N GLU A 288 -4.42 -75.42 -15.12
CA GLU A 288 -4.15 -74.80 -13.80
C GLU A 288 -2.66 -74.58 -13.48
N ILE A 289 -1.75 -74.72 -14.47
CA ILE A 289 -0.30 -74.81 -14.24
C ILE A 289 0.48 -73.50 -14.55
N GLU A 290 -0.16 -72.47 -15.14
CA GLU A 290 0.46 -71.20 -15.55
C GLU A 290 0.70 -70.24 -14.35
N LEU A 291 1.56 -70.70 -13.44
CA LEU A 291 1.90 -70.16 -12.14
C LEU A 291 2.73 -68.85 -12.16
N VAL A 292 2.27 -67.87 -11.38
CA VAL A 292 3.03 -67.24 -10.27
C VAL A 292 4.32 -66.42 -10.50
N GLU A 293 4.88 -66.32 -11.71
CA GLU A 293 6.27 -65.82 -11.91
C GLU A 293 6.58 -64.37 -11.44
N VAL A 294 5.70 -63.39 -11.67
CA VAL A 294 6.09 -61.96 -11.60
C VAL A 294 5.90 -61.33 -10.19
N LYS A 295 6.72 -61.76 -9.22
CA LYS A 295 6.62 -61.34 -7.81
C LYS A 295 7.93 -60.79 -7.20
N GLN A 296 8.78 -60.15 -8.01
CA GLN A 296 10.22 -60.06 -7.72
C GLN A 296 10.90 -58.67 -7.72
N LEU A 297 10.17 -57.54 -7.84
CA LEU A 297 10.77 -56.19 -7.80
C LEU A 297 10.18 -55.31 -6.69
N ALA A 298 10.82 -55.35 -5.52
CA ALA A 298 10.45 -54.59 -4.32
C ALA A 298 11.70 -54.14 -3.54
N LEU A 299 12.72 -53.60 -4.23
CA LEU A 299 14.10 -53.59 -3.71
C LEU A 299 14.96 -52.35 -4.02
N GLU A 300 14.37 -51.16 -4.25
CA GLU A 300 15.16 -49.95 -4.57
C GLU A 300 14.76 -48.66 -3.82
N GLU A 301 13.90 -48.76 -2.80
CA GLU A 301 13.30 -47.59 -2.11
C GLU A 301 14.10 -47.08 -0.88
N MET A 302 15.37 -47.45 -0.72
CA MET A 302 16.14 -47.27 0.52
C MET A 302 17.59 -46.76 0.33
N ARG A 303 17.78 -45.47 -0.03
CA ARG A 303 19.04 -44.68 0.14
C ARG A 303 18.82 -43.17 -0.15
N MET A 304 18.14 -42.42 0.72
CA MET A 304 18.67 -41.70 1.90
C MET A 304 19.62 -40.48 1.64
N LYS A 305 18.99 -39.28 1.64
CA LYS A 305 19.36 -38.04 2.40
C LYS A 305 20.54 -37.12 2.03
N SER A 306 20.24 -35.83 2.25
CA SER A 306 21.05 -34.73 2.84
C SER A 306 22.00 -33.87 1.96
N ALA A 307 22.22 -32.62 2.41
CA ALA A 307 22.89 -31.53 1.69
C ALA A 307 23.67 -30.60 2.66
N ALA A 308 24.73 -29.91 2.19
CA ALA A 308 25.32 -28.67 2.78
C ALA A 308 26.52 -28.10 1.96
N TRP A 309 26.87 -26.82 2.21
CA TRP A 309 28.02 -25.98 1.75
C TRP A 309 28.16 -24.81 2.79
N PRO A 310 29.14 -23.85 2.82
CA PRO A 310 30.56 -23.72 2.33
C PRO A 310 31.56 -23.17 3.43
N THR A 311 32.76 -22.61 3.09
CA THR A 311 33.53 -21.41 3.70
C THR A 311 35.09 -21.42 3.41
N LYS A 312 35.96 -20.44 3.83
CA LYS A 312 37.35 -20.12 3.27
C LYS A 312 38.50 -19.75 4.30
N ARG A 313 39.75 -19.37 3.83
CA ARG A 313 41.09 -19.27 4.57
C ARG A 313 42.05 -18.10 4.15
N ASN A 314 42.99 -17.61 5.00
CA ASN A 314 44.18 -16.69 4.74
C ASN A 314 45.36 -16.78 5.82
N GLY A 315 46.59 -16.22 5.58
CA GLY A 315 47.75 -15.99 6.56
C GLY A 315 49.20 -15.73 5.97
N TRP A 316 50.19 -15.02 6.64
CA TRP A 316 51.63 -14.67 6.20
C TRP A 316 52.66 -14.08 7.30
N SER A 317 54.03 -13.91 7.08
CA SER A 317 55.15 -13.41 8.03
C SER A 317 56.59 -12.90 7.49
N GLU A 318 57.62 -12.52 8.35
CA GLU A 318 58.91 -11.67 8.18
C GLU A 318 60.36 -12.34 8.47
N SER A 319 61.63 -11.83 8.77
CA SER A 319 62.42 -10.55 9.17
C SER A 319 64.06 -10.62 9.16
N ASP A 320 64.86 -9.56 9.57
CA ASP A 320 66.28 -9.45 10.23
C ASP A 320 67.67 -8.87 9.57
N VAL A 321 68.80 -8.48 10.31
CA VAL A 321 69.85 -7.31 10.05
C VAL A 321 71.40 -7.28 10.61
N GLN A 322 72.44 -6.43 10.13
CA GLN A 322 73.56 -5.55 10.85
C GLN A 322 75.04 -5.08 10.22
N ASP A 323 75.71 -3.91 10.63
CA ASP A 323 77.21 -3.37 10.81
C ASP A 323 78.26 -2.52 9.86
N ALA A 324 79.28 -1.67 10.37
CA ALA A 324 80.55 -0.98 9.71
C ALA A 324 81.51 0.16 10.45
N ILE A 325 82.87 0.47 10.15
CA ILE A 325 83.82 1.58 10.76
C ILE A 325 85.34 2.02 10.20
N GLU A 326 85.98 3.23 10.55
CA GLU A 326 87.48 3.73 10.82
C GLU A 326 88.59 4.57 9.91
N THR A 327 89.57 5.40 10.50
CA THR A 327 91.08 5.82 10.21
C THR A 327 91.69 7.30 9.87
N GLN A 328 92.99 7.76 10.23
CA GLN A 328 93.82 9.02 9.74
C GLN A 328 95.29 9.59 10.26
N GLU A 329 96.13 10.37 9.44
CA GLU A 329 97.07 11.63 9.61
C GLU A 329 98.63 11.74 10.17
N LYS A 330 99.54 12.80 9.90
CA LYS A 330 100.79 13.46 10.65
C LYS A 330 102.20 14.02 9.97
N ARG A 331 102.90 15.18 10.40
CA ARG A 331 104.45 15.64 10.48
C ARG A 331 105.23 16.85 9.68
N TYR A 332 106.23 17.73 10.22
CA TYR A 332 107.36 18.62 9.52
C TYR A 332 108.48 19.56 10.33
N ARG A 333 109.62 20.20 9.78
CA ARG A 333 110.67 21.25 10.39
C ARG A 333 111.87 22.01 9.54
N GLU A 334 112.57 23.16 10.01
CA GLU A 334 114.10 23.63 9.98
C GLU A 334 114.85 24.91 9.25
N GLY A 335 115.98 25.61 9.76
CA GLY A 335 117.11 26.45 9.03
C GLY A 335 117.86 27.87 9.46
N GLU A 336 119.20 28.24 9.17
CA GLU A 336 119.99 29.63 9.17
C GLU A 336 121.55 29.71 8.72
N ARG A 337 122.31 30.89 8.51
CA ARG A 337 123.82 31.29 8.80
C ARG A 337 124.61 32.54 8.09
N LYS A 338 125.78 33.10 8.64
CA LYS A 338 127.07 33.81 8.05
C LYS A 338 127.38 35.41 7.87
N LYS A 339 128.58 36.07 8.23
CA LYS A 339 128.97 37.61 8.23
C LYS A 339 130.56 38.15 8.27
N ARG A 340 131.09 39.45 7.93
CA ARG A 340 132.56 40.09 8.08
C ARG A 340 132.93 41.69 7.87
N GLU A 341 134.25 42.23 7.89
CA GLU A 341 135.00 43.63 7.90
C GLU A 341 134.45 44.91 7.19
N LEU A 342 133.29 44.81 6.55
CA LEU A 342 132.58 45.84 5.81
C LEU A 342 132.03 47.02 6.67
N ALA A 343 132.62 47.32 7.82
CA ALA A 343 132.05 48.17 8.88
C ALA A 343 132.33 49.67 8.72
N ASN A 344 133.59 50.13 8.83
CA ASN A 344 133.85 51.52 9.22
C ASN A 344 133.48 52.58 8.18
N ARG A 345 133.61 52.31 6.87
CA ARG A 345 133.11 53.25 5.84
C ARG A 345 131.59 53.26 5.71
N LYS A 346 130.88 52.23 6.20
CA LYS A 346 129.42 52.35 6.39
C LYS A 346 129.12 53.40 7.44
N ILE A 347 129.83 53.43 8.58
CA ILE A 347 129.48 54.27 9.75
C ILE A 347 129.13 55.73 9.38
N LYS A 348 129.97 56.47 8.65
CA LYS A 348 129.67 57.88 8.31
C LYS A 348 128.56 58.08 7.28
N HIS A 349 128.45 57.20 6.27
CA HIS A 349 127.27 57.19 5.39
C HIS A 349 126.00 56.75 6.15
N VAL A 350 126.15 55.91 7.17
CA VAL A 350 125.12 55.50 8.11
C VAL A 350 124.80 56.61 9.12
N GLU A 351 125.64 57.62 9.35
CA GLU A 351 125.33 58.75 10.25
C GLU A 351 124.47 59.81 9.57
N ILE A 352 124.85 60.27 8.37
CA ILE A 352 124.00 61.17 7.57
C ILE A 352 122.77 60.41 7.06
N GLY A 353 122.97 59.16 6.64
CA GLY A 353 121.92 58.22 6.31
C GLY A 353 120.96 58.01 7.49
N LYS A 354 121.46 57.83 8.72
CA LYS A 354 120.62 57.73 9.93
C LYS A 354 119.75 58.95 10.09
N LYS A 355 120.26 60.19 10.02
CA LYS A 355 119.43 61.37 10.24
C LYS A 355 118.28 61.50 9.24
N LEU A 356 118.58 61.35 7.94
CA LEU A 356 117.53 61.34 6.91
C LEU A 356 116.59 60.12 7.04
N TRP A 357 117.10 58.97 7.48
CA TRP A 357 116.33 57.76 7.74
C TRP A 357 115.52 57.85 9.04
N GLU A 358 115.93 58.65 10.02
CA GLU A 358 115.23 58.95 11.27
C GLU A 358 114.09 59.94 11.00
N GLU A 359 114.32 60.98 10.20
CA GLU A 359 113.27 61.89 9.69
C GLU A 359 112.26 61.15 8.81
N GLU A 360 112.71 60.31 7.88
CA GLU A 360 111.87 59.47 7.02
C GLU A 360 111.14 58.37 7.82
N ILE A 361 111.77 57.79 8.85
CA ILE A 361 111.10 56.90 9.81
C ILE A 361 110.05 57.65 10.62
N CYS A 362 110.30 58.89 11.06
CA CYS A 362 109.30 59.68 11.76
C CYS A 362 108.11 60.00 10.86
N ARG A 363 108.33 60.48 9.62
CA ARG A 363 107.25 60.68 8.65
C ARG A 363 106.48 59.39 8.33
N ARG A 364 107.18 58.27 8.13
CA ARG A 364 106.53 56.97 7.88
C ARG A 364 105.80 56.45 9.11
N ARG A 365 106.28 56.72 10.33
CA ARG A 365 105.57 56.43 11.59
C ARG A 365 104.31 57.26 11.67
N GLU A 366 104.40 58.58 11.52
CA GLU A 366 103.27 59.51 11.52
C GLU A 366 102.21 59.14 10.48
N GLN A 367 102.62 58.83 9.24
CA GLN A 367 101.73 58.32 8.19
C GLN A 367 101.13 56.97 8.58
N SER A 368 101.94 55.98 9.00
CA SER A 368 101.44 54.67 9.41
C SER A 368 100.52 54.73 10.62
N GLU A 369 100.69 55.71 11.53
CA GLU A 369 99.79 55.97 12.64
C GLU A 369 98.50 56.64 12.18
N GLN A 370 98.55 57.59 11.24
CA GLN A 370 97.35 58.19 10.64
C GLN A 370 96.54 57.16 9.83
N ASP A 371 97.21 56.32 9.04
CA ASP A 371 96.62 55.20 8.32
C ASP A 371 96.05 54.16 9.28
N LEU A 372 96.79 53.75 10.32
CA LEU A 372 96.31 52.81 11.34
C LEU A 372 95.11 53.36 12.11
N ARG A 373 95.12 54.64 12.49
CA ARG A 373 93.97 55.32 13.13
C ARG A 373 92.78 55.35 12.17
N SER A 374 92.99 55.63 10.90
CA SER A 374 91.94 55.69 9.87
C SER A 374 91.33 54.30 9.59
N GLU A 375 92.16 53.27 9.45
CA GLU A 375 91.72 51.87 9.33
C GLU A 375 91.05 51.37 10.62
N MET A 376 91.49 51.80 11.81
CA MET A 376 90.78 51.51 13.06
C MET A 376 89.38 52.14 13.09
N TYR A 377 89.25 53.44 12.78
CA TYR A 377 87.94 54.09 12.68
C TYR A 377 87.04 53.46 11.61
N ARG A 378 87.61 53.07 10.47
CA ARG A 378 86.90 52.33 9.42
C ARG A 378 86.39 50.98 9.93
N ARG A 379 87.27 50.16 10.54
CA ARG A 379 86.93 48.84 11.09
C ARG A 379 85.92 48.94 12.22
N GLU A 380 85.97 49.99 13.03
CA GLU A 380 84.92 50.28 14.01
C GLU A 380 83.59 50.60 13.36
N ARG A 381 83.57 51.45 12.32
CA ARG A 381 82.34 51.76 11.56
C ARG A 381 81.76 50.52 10.88
N GLU A 382 82.59 49.71 10.23
CA GLU A 382 82.19 48.44 9.61
C GLU A 382 81.67 47.45 10.65
N LYS A 383 82.31 47.33 11.83
CA LYS A 383 81.79 46.52 12.96
C LYS A 383 80.44 47.00 13.46
N ARG A 384 80.26 48.31 13.66
CA ARG A 384 78.99 48.91 14.13
C ARG A 384 77.85 48.61 13.14
N LEU A 385 78.08 48.86 11.85
CA LEU A 385 77.14 48.52 10.78
C LEU A 385 76.82 47.01 10.74
N LEU A 386 77.82 46.14 10.90
CA LEU A 386 77.59 44.69 10.95
C LEU A 386 76.75 44.28 12.17
N THR A 387 76.96 44.87 13.35
CA THR A 387 76.10 44.63 14.52
C THR A 387 74.68 45.15 14.31
N GLU A 388 74.52 46.33 13.72
CA GLU A 388 73.21 46.91 13.38
C GLU A 388 72.45 46.01 12.37
N PHE A 389 73.11 45.51 11.32
CA PHE A 389 72.51 44.57 10.37
C PHE A 389 72.15 43.22 11.01
N VAL A 390 72.98 42.69 11.91
CA VAL A 390 72.67 41.45 12.64
C VAL A 390 71.46 41.63 13.55
N ASP A 391 71.36 42.75 14.28
CA ASP A 391 70.25 43.01 15.19
C ASP A 391 68.96 43.39 14.44
N LEU A 392 69.04 44.10 13.30
CA LEU A 392 67.91 44.27 12.39
C LEU A 392 67.42 42.92 11.84
N ARG A 393 68.33 42.04 11.41
CA ARG A 393 67.97 40.68 10.95
C ARG A 393 67.32 39.85 12.06
N ARG A 394 67.81 39.94 13.30
CA ARG A 394 67.19 39.30 14.48
C ARG A 394 65.79 39.83 14.77
N ARG A 395 65.58 41.15 14.70
CA ARG A 395 64.24 41.77 14.86
C ARG A 395 63.28 41.30 13.79
N MET A 396 63.66 41.37 12.51
CA MET A 396 62.86 40.84 11.39
C MET A 396 62.52 39.35 11.57
N GLN A 397 63.48 38.52 12.01
CA GLN A 397 63.23 37.11 12.27
C GLN A 397 62.27 36.88 13.44
N PHE A 398 62.38 37.67 14.52
CA PHE A 398 61.47 37.61 15.66
C PHE A 398 60.05 38.10 15.32
N GLU A 399 59.94 39.20 14.57
CA GLU A 399 58.66 39.76 14.11
C GLU A 399 57.93 38.80 13.16
N ASN A 400 58.64 38.23 12.18
CA ASN A 400 58.07 37.20 11.30
C ASN A 400 57.66 35.94 12.10
N ALA A 401 58.49 35.49 13.05
CA ALA A 401 58.15 34.34 13.90
C ALA A 401 56.97 34.62 14.85
N LYS A 402 56.74 35.89 15.23
CA LYS A 402 55.56 36.33 15.99
C LYS A 402 54.32 36.36 15.10
N GLN A 403 54.40 36.89 13.88
CA GLN A 403 53.32 36.87 12.90
C GLN A 403 52.86 35.44 12.59
N PHE A 404 53.80 34.52 12.29
CA PHE A 404 53.45 33.11 12.04
C PHE A 404 52.80 32.43 13.24
N ARG A 405 53.15 32.78 14.48
CA ARG A 405 52.44 32.29 15.68
C ARG A 405 51.02 32.84 15.74
N GLU A 406 50.84 34.14 15.59
CA GLU A 406 49.53 34.79 15.57
C GLU A 406 48.61 34.29 14.44
N GLU A 407 49.17 33.84 13.31
CA GLU A 407 48.44 33.19 12.22
C GLU A 407 48.08 31.73 12.55
N LEU A 408 48.99 30.97 13.15
CA LEU A 408 48.72 29.59 13.57
C LEU A 408 47.70 29.51 14.71
N ASP A 409 47.75 30.45 15.66
CA ASP A 409 46.78 30.55 16.75
C ASP A 409 45.36 30.84 16.21
N LYS A 410 45.23 31.81 15.28
CA LYS A 410 43.97 32.07 14.55
C LYS A 410 43.47 30.83 13.82
N GLN A 411 44.32 30.14 13.06
CA GLN A 411 43.94 28.89 12.38
C GLN A 411 43.52 27.78 13.36
N CYS A 412 44.06 27.73 14.57
CA CYS A 412 43.65 26.78 15.60
C CYS A 412 42.27 27.13 16.18
N ASP A 413 41.98 28.41 16.41
CA ASP A 413 40.69 28.86 16.89
C ASP A 413 39.60 28.80 15.81
N ASP A 414 39.89 29.11 14.56
CA ASP A 414 38.98 28.89 13.42
C ASP A 414 38.60 27.39 13.29
N LYS A 415 39.58 26.49 13.46
CA LYS A 415 39.35 25.03 13.49
C LYS A 415 38.51 24.59 14.69
N ARG A 416 38.66 25.23 15.85
CA ARG A 416 37.80 24.98 17.04
C ARG A 416 36.37 25.48 16.81
N ILE A 417 36.21 26.70 16.29
CA ILE A 417 34.90 27.31 16.00
C ILE A 417 34.14 26.48 14.96
N THR A 418 34.79 26.10 13.86
CA THR A 418 34.16 25.26 12.82
C THR A 418 33.82 23.85 13.32
N LEU A 419 34.66 23.22 14.15
CA LEU A 419 34.35 21.92 14.78
C LEU A 419 33.15 22.02 15.73
N MET A 420 33.07 23.07 16.55
CA MET A 420 31.92 23.31 17.44
C MET A 420 30.64 23.60 16.63
N ALA A 421 30.72 24.40 15.56
CA ALA A 421 29.60 24.69 14.68
C ALA A 421 29.08 23.44 13.96
N ASN A 422 29.97 22.58 13.45
CA ASN A 422 29.60 21.28 12.87
C ASN A 422 28.91 20.38 13.90
N ARG A 423 29.47 20.26 15.11
CA ARG A 423 28.89 19.47 16.20
C ARG A 423 27.50 20.00 16.60
N GLN A 424 27.31 21.31 16.65
CA GLN A 424 25.99 21.89 16.91
C GLN A 424 25.02 21.59 15.76
N ALA A 425 25.44 21.74 14.50
CA ALA A 425 24.61 21.40 13.35
C ALA A 425 24.19 19.92 13.34
N ASP A 426 25.03 19.00 13.81
CA ASP A 426 24.67 17.58 13.96
C ASP A 426 23.70 17.33 15.12
N ILE A 427 23.83 18.05 16.24
CA ILE A 427 22.82 18.07 17.32
C ILE A 427 21.48 18.59 16.77
N ASP A 428 21.48 19.74 16.08
CA ASP A 428 20.29 20.37 15.51
C ASP A 428 19.61 19.46 14.46
N ARG A 429 20.38 18.73 13.66
CA ARG A 429 19.90 17.69 12.72
C ARG A 429 19.22 16.54 13.48
N HIS A 430 19.85 16.00 14.52
CA HIS A 430 19.25 14.93 15.32
C HIS A 430 17.97 15.39 16.02
N GLU A 431 17.94 16.61 16.59
CA GLU A 431 16.71 17.17 17.13
C GLU A 431 15.63 17.41 16.06
N ALA A 432 16.00 17.80 14.84
CA ALA A 432 15.05 17.95 13.74
C ALA A 432 14.41 16.61 13.34
N PHE A 433 15.19 15.52 13.30
CA PHE A 433 14.66 14.16 13.07
C PHE A 433 13.77 13.70 14.25
N GLU A 434 14.17 13.94 15.50
CA GLU A 434 13.33 13.67 16.69
C GLU A 434 11.98 14.40 16.60
N ARG A 435 11.99 15.70 16.27
CA ARG A 435 10.79 16.54 16.09
C ARG A 435 9.94 16.09 14.91
N GLN A 436 10.55 15.61 13.81
CA GLN A 436 9.79 15.01 12.71
C GLN A 436 9.09 13.75 13.19
N TRP A 437 9.82 12.78 13.74
CA TRP A 437 9.27 11.51 14.21
C TRP A 437 8.11 11.71 15.19
N GLN A 438 8.22 12.63 16.15
CA GLN A 438 7.12 12.97 17.07
C GLN A 438 5.86 13.39 16.32
N ARG A 439 5.97 14.27 15.31
CA ARG A 439 4.83 14.71 14.48
C ARG A 439 4.24 13.57 13.66
N GLU A 440 5.08 12.65 13.15
CA GLU A 440 4.61 11.50 12.36
C GLU A 440 3.89 10.46 13.24
N ASP A 441 4.40 10.24 14.47
CA ASP A 441 3.78 9.39 15.48
C ASP A 441 2.44 10.00 15.97
N GLU A 442 2.38 11.32 16.18
CA GLU A 442 1.15 12.07 16.49
C GLU A 442 0.12 12.03 15.36
N GLU A 443 0.55 12.28 14.11
CA GLU A 443 -0.30 12.27 12.91
C GLU A 443 -0.94 10.90 12.71
N PHE A 444 -0.16 9.82 12.78
CA PHE A 444 -0.65 8.45 12.67
C PHE A 444 -1.62 8.11 13.81
N LEU A 445 -1.29 8.41 15.07
CA LEU A 445 -2.16 8.08 16.21
C LEU A 445 -3.44 8.92 16.23
N LYS A 446 -3.42 10.17 15.77
CA LYS A 446 -4.61 11.02 15.60
C LYS A 446 -5.50 10.49 14.48
N TYR A 447 -4.93 10.11 13.33
CA TYR A 447 -5.65 9.46 12.24
C TYR A 447 -6.29 8.15 12.71
N ALA A 448 -5.52 7.29 13.39
CA ALA A 448 -5.97 5.99 13.86
C ALA A 448 -7.14 6.11 14.84
N LYS A 449 -7.08 7.03 15.81
CA LYS A 449 -8.20 7.33 16.74
C LYS A 449 -9.46 7.76 15.98
N ASN A 450 -9.34 8.72 15.06
CA ASN A 450 -10.47 9.20 14.25
C ASN A 450 -11.14 8.08 13.42
N VAL A 451 -10.35 7.15 12.86
CA VAL A 451 -10.87 6.00 12.11
C VAL A 451 -11.51 4.96 13.04
N ILE A 452 -10.87 4.67 14.17
CA ILE A 452 -11.39 3.78 15.23
C ILE A 452 -12.76 4.27 15.73
N GLU A 453 -12.93 5.57 15.98
CA GLU A 453 -14.19 6.16 16.43
C GLU A 453 -15.27 6.10 15.36
N LYS A 454 -14.95 6.48 14.11
CA LYS A 454 -15.88 6.34 12.97
C LYS A 454 -16.34 4.89 12.77
N LYS A 455 -15.42 3.92 12.87
CA LYS A 455 -15.77 2.49 12.74
C LYS A 455 -16.56 1.94 13.94
N LYS A 456 -16.32 2.43 15.17
CA LYS A 456 -17.17 2.13 16.34
C LYS A 456 -18.61 2.61 16.13
N LEU A 457 -18.80 3.86 15.70
CA LEU A 457 -20.13 4.44 15.44
C LEU A 457 -20.92 3.68 14.36
N VAL A 458 -20.23 3.16 13.34
CA VAL A 458 -20.83 2.36 12.26
C VAL A 458 -21.02 0.88 12.66
N GLY A 459 -20.68 0.49 13.89
CA GLY A 459 -20.84 -0.87 14.41
C GLY A 459 -19.91 -1.90 13.75
N ASN A 460 -18.76 -1.47 13.21
CA ASN A 460 -17.75 -2.39 12.69
C ASN A 460 -16.91 -2.98 13.86
N PRO A 461 -16.40 -4.21 13.75
CA PRO A 461 -15.53 -4.82 14.76
C PRO A 461 -14.13 -4.18 14.77
N VAL A 462 -13.86 -3.34 15.77
CA VAL A 462 -12.67 -2.46 15.84
C VAL A 462 -11.44 -3.13 16.47
N ALA A 463 -11.53 -4.39 16.90
CA ALA A 463 -10.42 -5.12 17.52
C ALA A 463 -9.12 -5.18 16.68
N PRO A 464 -9.15 -5.40 15.34
CA PRO A 464 -7.93 -5.40 14.52
C PRO A 464 -7.21 -4.04 14.50
N LEU A 465 -7.99 -2.95 14.52
CA LEU A 465 -7.47 -1.58 14.53
C LEU A 465 -6.87 -1.23 15.90
N LEU A 466 -7.48 -1.69 17.00
CA LEU A 466 -6.94 -1.53 18.35
C LEU A 466 -5.64 -2.33 18.55
N ASN A 467 -5.55 -3.54 17.99
CA ASN A 467 -4.33 -4.35 18.08
C ASN A 467 -3.19 -3.72 17.28
N THR A 468 -3.41 -3.31 16.02
CA THR A 468 -2.36 -2.65 15.23
C THR A 468 -1.86 -1.33 15.83
N VAL A 469 -2.71 -0.59 16.56
CA VAL A 469 -2.27 0.58 17.35
C VAL A 469 -1.42 0.17 18.57
N LYS A 470 -1.75 -0.92 19.28
CA LYS A 470 -0.89 -1.45 20.36
C LYS A 470 0.48 -1.89 19.84
N ASP A 471 0.51 -2.70 18.79
CA ASP A 471 1.74 -3.17 18.14
C ASP A 471 2.66 -1.99 17.77
N TYR A 472 2.08 -0.89 17.29
CA TYR A 472 2.81 0.33 16.94
C TYR A 472 3.37 1.07 18.17
N LEU A 473 2.58 1.20 19.25
CA LEU A 473 3.04 1.81 20.50
C LEU A 473 4.13 0.97 21.19
N GLU A 474 4.10 -0.36 21.02
CA GLU A 474 5.12 -1.27 21.55
C GLU A 474 6.41 -1.20 20.72
N LYS A 475 6.35 -1.38 19.39
CA LYS A 475 7.53 -1.33 18.49
C LYS A 475 8.31 -0.01 18.57
N ASN A 476 7.61 1.11 18.77
CA ASN A 476 8.20 2.44 18.86
C ASN A 476 8.51 2.90 20.30
N ASN A 477 8.31 2.04 21.30
CA ASN A 477 8.47 2.38 22.73
C ASN A 477 7.68 3.63 23.17
N LEU A 478 6.49 3.84 22.62
CA LEU A 478 5.61 4.96 22.94
C LEU A 478 4.62 4.58 24.04
N CYS A 479 4.23 5.58 24.83
CA CYS A 479 3.08 5.57 25.73
C CYS A 479 2.08 6.64 25.26
N VAL A 480 0.81 6.47 25.64
CA VAL A 480 -0.23 7.49 25.47
C VAL A 480 -0.79 7.76 26.86
N ASP A 481 -0.55 8.98 27.35
CA ASP A 481 -1.01 9.41 28.66
C ASP A 481 -2.52 9.66 28.66
N LYS A 482 -3.12 9.79 29.85
CA LYS A 482 -4.58 10.05 30.01
C LYS A 482 -5.04 11.30 29.24
N ASP A 483 -4.17 12.30 29.13
CA ASP A 483 -4.37 13.54 28.37
C ASP A 483 -4.25 13.36 26.83
N ASN A 484 -4.19 12.11 26.33
CA ASN A 484 -3.87 11.75 24.93
C ASN A 484 -2.48 12.17 24.41
N LYS A 485 -1.65 12.82 25.23
CA LYS A 485 -0.25 13.14 24.93
C LYS A 485 0.55 11.87 24.66
N ILE A 486 1.49 11.93 23.72
CA ILE A 486 2.35 10.81 23.32
C ILE A 486 3.74 11.04 23.91
N SER A 487 4.21 10.09 24.70
CA SER A 487 5.46 10.17 25.43
C SER A 487 6.34 8.95 25.11
N LYS A 488 7.65 9.14 24.95
CA LYS A 488 8.60 8.02 24.91
C LYS A 488 8.59 7.33 26.28
N LYS A 489 8.40 6.01 26.33
CA LYS A 489 8.53 5.24 27.56
C LYS A 489 9.94 5.42 28.13
N ILE A 490 10.04 5.68 29.43
CA ILE A 490 11.33 5.76 30.13
C ILE A 490 12.00 4.39 30.02
N ALA A 491 13.17 4.34 29.37
CA ALA A 491 13.89 3.10 29.13
C ALA A 491 14.40 2.50 30.45
N LYS A 492 14.01 1.26 30.76
CA LYS A 492 14.56 0.48 31.88
C LYS A 492 15.88 -0.19 31.47
N GLY A 493 16.88 0.61 31.13
CA GLY A 493 18.20 0.14 30.71
C GLY A 493 19.02 1.19 29.94
N PRO A 494 20.28 0.87 29.57
CA PRO A 494 21.11 1.75 28.74
C PRO A 494 20.43 2.03 27.38
N ILE A 495 20.60 3.26 26.90
CA ILE A 495 19.72 3.87 25.89
C ILE A 495 20.08 3.39 24.47
N TYR A 496 19.58 2.22 24.10
CA TYR A 496 19.43 1.82 22.69
C TYR A 496 18.04 2.19 22.19
N THR A 497 17.88 3.43 21.71
CA THR A 497 16.68 3.84 20.98
C THR A 497 16.59 3.04 19.67
N SER A 498 15.48 2.32 19.46
CA SER A 498 15.31 1.43 18.30
C SER A 498 15.27 2.13 16.94
N ARG A 499 15.20 3.47 16.92
CA ARG A 499 15.33 4.34 15.73
C ARG A 499 16.72 5.01 15.61
N ILE A 500 17.78 4.52 16.27
CA ILE A 500 19.15 4.99 16.01
C ILE A 500 19.43 4.83 14.51
N ILE A 501 19.70 5.97 13.85
CA ILE A 501 20.23 5.99 12.49
C ILE A 501 21.60 5.33 12.57
N ARG A 502 21.72 4.11 12.05
CA ARG A 502 23.02 3.56 11.65
C ARG A 502 23.49 4.41 10.48
N HIS A 503 24.26 5.46 10.78
CA HIS A 503 25.13 6.05 9.79
C HIS A 503 26.08 4.93 9.34
N VAL A 504 25.93 4.54 8.07
CA VAL A 504 26.84 3.61 7.42
C VAL A 504 28.11 4.39 7.12
N GLU A 505 29.24 3.86 7.58
CA GLU A 505 30.59 4.37 7.29
C GLU A 505 30.98 4.12 5.82
#